data_AF-A0A061SQQ3-F1
#
_entry.id   AF-A0A061SQQ3-F1
#
_cell.length_a   1.000
_cell.length_b   1.000
_cell.length_c   1.000
_cell.angle_alpha   90.00
_cell.angle_beta   90.00
_cell.angle_gamma   90.00
#
_symmetry.space_group_name_H-M   'P 1'
#
loop_
_entity.id
_entity.type
_entity.pdbx_description
1 polymer ?
#
loop_
_entity_poly.entity_id
_entity_poly.type
_entity_poly.pdbx_seq_one_letter_code
_entity_poly.pdbx_strand_id
1 'polypeptide(L)' 'MHLHGMHFHEVMDDGRLGPLRDTTLLFSDETGEIAFVADNPGQWLLHCHMLSHAASGMMTRIEVS' A
#
# COMPACT_ATOMS: atom_id res chain seq x y z
N MET A 1 -5.84 -1.43 1.40
CA MET A 1 -4.72 -1.68 0.49
C MET A 1 -3.52 -2.17 1.28
N HIS A 2 -2.88 -3.24 0.83
CA HIS A 2 -1.74 -3.88 1.48
C HIS A 2 -0.57 -3.95 0.51
N LEU A 3 0.61 -3.57 0.99
CA LEU A 3 1.87 -3.63 0.25
C LEU A 3 2.77 -4.72 0.83
N HIS A 4 3.24 -5.62 -0.03
CA HIS A 4 4.21 -6.66 0.35
C HIS A 4 5.63 -6.10 0.39
N GLY A 5 6.50 -6.76 1.16
CA GLY A 5 7.95 -6.53 1.16
C GLY A 5 8.45 -5.26 1.84
N MET A 6 7.59 -4.24 1.98
CA MET A 6 7.91 -2.93 2.56
C MET A 6 6.78 -2.49 3.49
N HIS A 7 7.11 -1.59 4.42
CA HIS A 7 6.11 -0.83 5.16
C HIS A 7 6.03 0.59 4.62
N PHE A 8 4.92 1.28 4.88
CA PHE A 8 4.67 2.66 4.47
C PHE A 8 4.07 3.48 5.60
N HIS A 9 4.18 4.80 5.46
CA HIS A 9 3.43 5.77 6.23
C HIS A 9 2.28 6.30 5.37
N GLU A 10 1.09 6.49 5.95
CA GLU A 10 0.10 7.40 5.36
C GLU A 10 0.63 8.84 5.47
N VAL A 11 0.46 9.62 4.41
CA VAL A 11 0.74 11.06 4.43
C VAL A 11 -0.53 11.76 4.86
N MET A 12 -0.48 12.42 6.01
CA MET A 12 -1.60 13.17 6.56
C MET A 12 -1.80 14.48 5.78
N ASP A 13 -2.98 15.10 5.86
CA ASP A 13 -3.30 16.37 5.17
C ASP A 13 -2.31 17.52 5.47
N ASP A 14 -1.67 17.49 6.64
CA ASP A 14 -0.65 18.47 7.08
C ASP A 14 0.78 18.10 6.64
N GLY A 15 0.95 17.05 5.84
CA GLY A 15 2.22 16.53 5.34
C GLY A 15 3.02 15.70 6.34
N ARG A 16 2.52 15.50 7.57
CA ARG A 16 3.19 14.60 8.52
C ARG A 16 3.00 13.14 8.13
N LEU A 17 3.98 12.32 8.50
CA LEU A 17 3.89 10.87 8.35
C LEU A 17 3.13 10.27 9.53
N GLY A 18 2.10 9.47 9.23
CA GLY A 18 1.36 8.69 10.21
C GLY A 18 2.18 7.52 10.78
N PRO A 19 1.56 6.60 11.54
CA PRO A 19 2.24 5.38 12.00
C PRO A 19 2.72 4.50 10.85
N LEU A 20 3.84 3.79 11.03
CA LEU A 20 4.36 2.83 10.05
C LEU A 20 3.46 1.58 10.01
N ARG A 21 2.99 1.19 8.82
CA ARG A 21 2.09 0.04 8.59
C ARG A 21 2.38 -0.64 7.26
N ASP A 22 1.83 -1.83 7.05
CA ASP A 22 1.82 -2.52 5.76
C ASP A 22 0.45 -2.46 5.05
N THR A 23 -0.57 -1.95 5.74
CA THR A 23 -1.96 -1.98 5.31
C THR A 23 -2.69 -0.72 5.77
N THR A 24 -3.44 -0.12 4.84
CA THR A 24 -4.36 1.00 5.07
C THR A 24 -5.77 0.64 4.63
N LEU A 25 -6.78 1.29 5.22
CA LEU A 25 -8.17 1.19 4.81
C LEU A 25 -8.51 2.41 3.93
N LEU A 26 -9.13 2.16 2.78
CA LEU A 26 -9.72 3.19 1.94
C LEU A 26 -11.19 2.83 1.73
N PHE A 27 -12.09 3.76 2.02
CA PHE A 27 -13.50 3.64 1.69
C PHE A 27 -13.75 4.02 0.22
N SER A 28 -15.00 3.86 -0.24
CA SER A 28 -15.39 4.30 -1.58
C SER A 28 -15.12 5.79 -1.76
N ASP A 29 -14.58 6.15 -2.91
CA ASP A 29 -14.30 7.54 -3.32
C ASP A 29 -13.29 8.29 -2.42
N GLU A 30 -12.62 7.59 -1.50
CA GLU A 30 -11.50 8.15 -0.75
C GLU A 30 -10.21 8.06 -1.55
N THR A 31 -9.37 9.09 -1.40
CA THR A 31 -7.98 9.10 -1.87
C THR A 31 -7.08 9.15 -0.66
N GLY A 32 -6.12 8.23 -0.59
CA GLY A 32 -5.06 8.25 0.43
C GLY A 32 -3.70 8.32 -0.24
N GLU A 33 -2.78 9.01 0.40
CA GLU A 33 -1.38 9.11 -0.01
C GLU A 33 -0.51 8.29 0.94
N ILE A 34 0.44 7.52 0.40
CA ILE A 34 1.40 6.75 1.18
C ILE A 34 2.83 7.06 0.75
N ALA A 35 3.75 7.07 1.71
CA ALA A 35 5.18 7.23 1.49
C ALA A 35 5.91 5.98 1.99
N PHE A 36 6.80 5.43 1.16
CA PHE A 36 7.63 4.27 1.50
C PHE A 36 9.02 4.39 0.88
N VAL A 37 9.98 3.69 1.47
CA VAL A 37 11.31 3.52 0.90
C VAL A 37 11.33 2.20 0.14
N ALA A 38 11.66 2.25 -1.15
CA ALA A 38 11.80 1.06 -1.98
C ALA A 38 13.20 0.44 -1.82
N ASP A 39 13.48 -0.12 -0.64
CA ASP A 39 14.80 -0.63 -0.24
C ASP A 39 14.92 -2.16 -0.22
N ASN A 40 13.86 -2.87 -0.56
CA ASN A 40 13.81 -4.33 -0.60
C ASN A 40 13.70 -4.83 -2.06
N PRO A 41 14.81 -5.23 -2.72
CA PRO A 41 14.77 -5.68 -4.11
C PRO A 41 13.86 -6.90 -4.30
N GLY A 42 13.05 -6.88 -5.35
CA GLY A 42 12.12 -7.96 -5.63
C GLY A 42 10.86 -7.49 -6.34
N GLN A 43 9.89 -8.40 -6.35
CA GLN A 43 8.59 -8.23 -7.00
C GLN A 43 7.49 -8.35 -5.95
N TRP A 44 6.90 -7.22 -5.60
CA TRP A 44 6.00 -7.11 -4.46
C TRP A 44 4.57 -6.79 -4.90
N LEU A 45 3.60 -7.48 -4.32
CA LEU A 45 2.19 -7.21 -4.59
C LEU A 45 1.72 -5.96 -3.84
N LEU A 46 0.95 -5.14 -4.54
CA LEU A 46 0.07 -4.13 -3.96
C LEU A 46 -1.36 -4.54 -4.28
N HIS A 47 -2.18 -4.81 -3.27
CA HIS A 47 -3.53 -5.33 -3.49
C HIS A 47 -4.53 -4.92 -2.41
N CYS A 48 -5.83 -5.12 -2.69
CA CYS A 48 -6.86 -5.02 -1.65
C CYS A 48 -6.73 -6.20 -0.68
N HIS A 49 -6.72 -5.95 0.63
CA HIS A 49 -6.57 -7.02 1.62
C HIS A 49 -7.89 -7.76 1.93
N MET A 50 -8.99 -7.37 1.28
CA MET A 50 -10.19 -8.20 1.19
C MET A 50 -9.95 -9.29 0.13
N LEU A 51 -9.81 -10.53 0.58
CA LEU A 51 -9.35 -11.65 -0.26
C LEU A 51 -10.20 -11.87 -1.51
N SER A 52 -11.52 -11.67 -1.42
CA SER A 52 -12.42 -11.79 -2.58
C SER A 52 -12.10 -10.76 -3.68
N HIS A 53 -11.74 -9.54 -3.30
CA HIS A 53 -11.36 -8.49 -4.25
C HIS A 53 -10.00 -8.77 -4.89
N ALA A 54 -9.02 -9.21 -4.09
CA ALA A 54 -7.72 -9.62 -4.61
C ALA A 54 -7.85 -10.79 -5.60
N ALA A 55 -8.58 -11.85 -5.22
CA ALA A 55 -8.84 -13.00 -6.08
C ALA A 55 -9.62 -12.64 -7.36
N SER A 56 -10.41 -11.56 -7.32
CA SER A 56 -11.13 -11.02 -8.47
C SER A 56 -10.29 -10.04 -9.31
N GLY A 57 -9.00 -9.88 -9.00
CA GLY A 57 -8.03 -9.13 -9.82
C GLY A 57 -7.68 -7.73 -9.31
N MET A 58 -8.14 -7.31 -8.13
CA MET A 58 -7.77 -6.02 -7.53
C MET A 58 -6.36 -6.06 -6.92
N MET A 59 -5.37 -6.22 -7.78
CA MET A 59 -3.95 -6.38 -7.46
C MET A 59 -3.08 -5.81 -8.57
N THR A 60 -1.90 -5.33 -8.19
CA THR A 60 -0.81 -4.96 -9.10
C THR A 60 0.53 -5.36 -8.47
N ARG A 61 1.62 -5.13 -9.20
CA ARG A 61 2.99 -5.44 -8.76
C ARG A 61 3.87 -4.21 -8.81
N ILE A 62 4.70 -4.05 -7.79
CA ILE A 62 5.81 -3.10 -7.74
C ILE A 62 7.11 -3.89 -7.90
N GLU A 63 7.95 -3.45 -8.83
CA GLU A 63 9.30 -3.99 -9.02
C GLU A 63 10.32 -3.03 -8.41
N VAL A 64 11.20 -3.57 -7.58
CA VAL A 64 12.30 -2.83 -6.94
C VAL A 64 13.60 -3.50 -7.41
N SER A 65 14.42 -2.75 -8.14
CA SER A 65 15.65 -3.21 -8.80
C SER A 65 16.85 -2.37 -8.41
#